data_AF-A0AB34K381-F1
#
_entry.id   AF-A0AB34K381-F1
#
_cell.length_a   1.000
_cell.length_b   1.000
_cell.length_c   1.000
_cell.angle_alpha   90.00
_cell.angle_beta   90.00
_cell.angle_gamma   90.00
#
_symmetry.space_group_name_H-M   'P 1'
#
loop_
_entity.id
_entity.type
_entity.pdbx_description
1 polymer ?
#
loop_
_entity_poly.entity_id
_entity_poly.type
_entity_poly.pdbx_seq_one_letter_code
_entity_poly.pdbx_strand_id
1 'polypeptide(L)'
;MRRLCLLFLLHAPPAPSFAEDTSCAEPAHAAETPRLPELSPDTVARAVVGSHAPLPPPLPADDQQAAALLQAATSASAAGDANAAAAAYMDLMELRPLELEQLYPPLLEALQQIYPMGAASRTLHNHTESFFAQMEERVRAGQAERVSRQPAVYLLRDFLSMEEVAALRSVRTRLRARWTQTHALVCFQHDSYTGHAQLSGKWSHMLGVPGAGARGCLTQEASRAVSSIVPASESLSVYRGETSLLDEIELRVERLVGLHALHAHRWQLLRYRTGEHYAEHADCTDRVPLHASENRMATLLAYLTDDFEGGETEFPRLGLKLKPPIGSALVFYNYKEGSCSPDTIHRSNPILRGHKEVLQRWYAYPEQPFLAARPISRHPKDGLLPFQPTIVCDWTASLWTNVSCRWYNQGAVTSEVMTSPGA
;
A
#
# COMPACT_ATOMS: atom_id res chain seq x y z
N MET A 1 47.92 -17.86 -64.02
CA MET A 1 47.00 -16.86 -63.44
C MET A 1 47.39 -16.65 -61.98
N ARG A 2 48.04 -15.52 -61.66
CA ARG A 2 48.45 -15.09 -60.31
C ARG A 2 47.62 -13.85 -59.95
N ARG A 3 47.17 -13.72 -58.70
CA ARG A 3 47.64 -12.68 -57.76
C ARG A 3 46.86 -12.64 -56.44
N LEU A 4 47.64 -12.64 -55.36
CA LEU A 4 47.38 -12.10 -54.03
C LEU A 4 47.45 -10.55 -54.03
N CYS A 5 46.83 -9.96 -53.00
CA CYS A 5 47.07 -8.64 -52.35
C CYS A 5 46.86 -7.34 -53.15
N LEU A 6 46.08 -6.37 -52.62
CA LEU A 6 46.53 -5.28 -51.72
C LEU A 6 45.43 -4.22 -51.45
N LEU A 7 45.63 -3.48 -50.34
CA LEU A 7 44.93 -2.33 -49.78
C LEU A 7 44.33 -1.31 -50.76
N PHE A 8 43.26 -0.61 -50.34
CA PHE A 8 43.19 0.86 -50.43
C PHE A 8 42.29 1.48 -49.33
N LEU A 9 42.92 2.31 -48.48
CA LEU A 9 42.34 3.33 -47.62
C LEU A 9 41.96 4.56 -48.46
N LEU A 10 40.76 5.10 -48.33
CA LEU A 10 40.43 6.48 -48.74
C LEU A 10 39.50 7.16 -47.72
N HIS A 11 40.14 7.87 -46.78
CA HIS A 11 39.85 9.19 -46.23
C HIS A 11 38.39 9.71 -46.26
N ALA A 12 37.75 9.75 -45.09
CA ALA A 12 36.66 10.67 -44.78
C ALA A 12 37.22 11.93 -44.06
N PRO A 13 36.67 13.14 -44.29
CA PRO A 13 37.18 14.39 -43.71
C PRO A 13 36.86 14.50 -42.20
N PRO A 14 37.63 15.28 -41.42
CA PRO A 14 37.38 15.47 -40.00
C PRO A 14 36.12 16.30 -39.73
N ALA A 15 35.38 15.91 -38.71
CA ALA A 15 34.22 16.64 -38.18
C ALA A 15 34.64 18.02 -37.62
N PRO A 16 33.79 19.06 -37.73
CA PRO A 16 34.09 20.37 -37.17
C PRO A 16 34.04 20.34 -35.63
N SER A 17 35.07 20.93 -35.01
CA SER A 17 35.13 21.20 -33.57
C SER A 17 34.08 22.24 -33.19
N PHE A 18 33.09 21.86 -32.39
CA PHE A 18 32.27 22.83 -31.68
C PHE A 18 33.04 23.31 -30.46
N ALA A 19 33.38 24.60 -30.47
CA ALA A 19 33.90 25.32 -29.31
C ALA A 19 32.79 25.43 -28.25
N GLU A 20 33.15 25.19 -26.99
CA GLU A 20 32.30 25.41 -25.83
C GLU A 20 32.05 26.92 -25.67
N ASP A 21 30.82 27.34 -25.95
CA ASP A 21 30.32 28.66 -25.57
C ASP A 21 29.60 28.52 -24.23
N THR A 22 30.36 28.67 -23.14
CA THR A 22 29.86 28.68 -21.77
C THR A 22 29.16 30.00 -21.48
N SER A 23 27.88 30.08 -21.81
CA SER A 23 26.99 31.17 -21.40
C SER A 23 25.53 30.73 -21.43
N CYS A 24 25.19 29.77 -20.57
CA CYS A 24 23.80 29.55 -20.18
C CYS A 24 23.59 30.30 -18.87
N ALA A 25 22.88 31.42 -18.94
CA ALA A 25 22.39 32.14 -17.77
C ALA A 25 21.60 31.17 -16.87
N GLU A 26 21.97 31.09 -15.59
CA GLU A 26 21.28 30.29 -14.59
C GLU A 26 19.81 30.75 -14.47
N PRO A 27 18.82 29.83 -14.48
CA PRO A 27 17.47 30.20 -14.12
C PRO A 27 17.43 30.55 -12.62
N ALA A 28 16.91 31.75 -12.35
CA ALA A 28 16.72 32.29 -11.01
C ALA A 28 15.90 31.34 -10.12
N HIS A 29 16.41 31.15 -8.89
CA HIS A 29 15.75 30.53 -7.73
C HIS A 29 15.30 29.07 -7.90
N ALA A 30 16.26 28.15 -7.77
CA ALA A 30 15.97 26.89 -7.10
C ALA A 30 15.49 27.20 -5.67
N ALA A 31 14.18 27.14 -5.43
CA ALA A 31 13.66 27.14 -4.07
C ALA A 31 14.35 25.99 -3.32
N GLU A 32 15.09 26.31 -2.25
CA GLU A 32 15.72 25.30 -1.41
C GLU A 32 14.63 24.34 -0.93
N THR A 33 14.77 23.05 -1.27
CA THR A 33 13.93 22.01 -0.68
C THR A 33 14.04 22.13 0.83
N PRO A 34 12.93 22.26 1.58
CA PRO A 34 12.99 22.34 3.04
C PRO A 34 13.81 21.16 3.56
N ARG A 35 14.94 21.43 4.22
CA ARG A 35 15.66 20.35 4.91
C ARG A 35 14.76 19.86 6.01
N LEU A 36 14.47 18.56 5.97
CA LEU A 36 13.76 17.92 7.06
C LEU A 36 14.51 18.16 8.38
N PRO A 37 13.78 18.39 9.48
CA PRO A 37 14.42 18.62 10.76
C PRO A 37 15.21 17.39 11.21
N GLU A 38 16.24 17.62 12.03
CA GLU A 38 16.82 16.54 12.82
C GLU A 38 15.76 15.99 13.78
N LEU A 39 15.74 14.67 13.94
CA LEU A 39 14.76 14.01 14.80
C LEU A 39 15.15 14.19 16.26
N SER A 40 14.20 14.58 17.11
CA SER A 40 14.40 14.53 18.54
C SER A 40 14.61 13.09 19.02
N PRO A 41 15.30 12.86 20.16
CA PRO A 41 15.46 11.53 20.74
C PRO A 41 14.13 10.79 20.92
N ASP A 42 13.08 11.49 21.35
CA ASP A 42 11.74 10.93 21.56
C ASP A 42 11.10 10.49 20.24
N THR A 43 11.23 11.28 19.17
CA THR A 43 10.72 10.89 17.86
C THR A 43 11.53 9.76 17.24
N VAL A 44 12.86 9.73 17.44
CA VAL A 44 13.68 8.57 17.05
C VAL A 44 13.15 7.31 17.74
N ALA A 45 12.89 7.37 19.05
CA ALA A 45 12.38 6.25 19.83
C ALA A 45 11.02 5.75 19.30
N ARG A 46 10.08 6.65 19.00
CA ARG A 46 8.76 6.29 18.42
C ARG A 46 8.83 5.74 17.00
N ALA A 47 9.82 6.21 16.23
CA ALA A 47 10.06 5.79 14.85
C ALA A 47 10.89 4.50 14.74
N VAL A 48 11.29 3.89 15.86
CA VAL A 48 11.94 2.58 15.84
C VAL A 48 10.93 1.57 15.28
N VAL A 49 11.35 0.86 14.24
CA VAL A 49 10.62 -0.29 13.75
C VAL A 49 11.12 -1.49 14.52
N GLY A 50 10.25 -2.19 15.24
CA GLY A 50 10.58 -3.44 15.94
C GLY A 50 11.43 -4.37 15.06
N SER A 51 12.46 -4.98 15.65
CA SER A 51 13.39 -5.88 14.97
C SER A 51 12.79 -7.28 14.80
N HIS A 52 11.95 -7.51 13.79
CA HIS A 52 11.51 -8.87 13.42
C HIS A 52 11.84 -9.08 11.93
N ALA A 53 12.99 -9.63 11.56
CA ALA A 53 13.30 -11.07 11.46
C ALA A 53 13.06 -11.92 12.70
N PRO A 54 12.70 -13.21 12.47
CA PRO A 54 11.35 -13.77 12.59
C PRO A 54 10.54 -13.20 13.76
N LEU A 55 9.24 -13.53 13.85
CA LEU A 55 8.46 -13.24 15.04
C LEU A 55 9.30 -13.61 16.27
N PRO A 56 9.42 -12.73 17.29
CA PRO A 56 10.05 -13.11 18.53
C PRO A 56 9.27 -14.35 19.01
N PRO A 57 9.92 -15.34 19.65
CA PRO A 57 9.14 -16.25 20.46
C PRO A 57 8.21 -15.37 21.30
N PRO A 58 6.92 -15.72 21.41
CA PRO A 58 5.99 -14.89 22.16
C PRO A 58 6.70 -14.46 23.43
N LEU A 59 6.74 -13.15 23.70
CA LEU A 59 6.91 -12.74 25.09
C LEU A 59 5.98 -13.66 25.89
N PRO A 60 6.41 -14.23 27.02
CA PRO A 60 5.51 -15.01 27.85
C PRO A 60 4.40 -14.06 28.29
N ALA A 61 3.38 -13.94 27.44
CA ALA A 61 2.13 -13.31 27.73
C ALA A 61 1.63 -14.09 28.93
N ASP A 62 1.20 -13.37 29.94
CA ASP A 62 0.63 -13.95 31.14
C ASP A 62 -0.43 -14.97 30.71
N ASP A 63 -0.06 -16.26 30.73
CA ASP A 63 -0.91 -17.34 30.22
C ASP A 63 -2.23 -17.36 31.01
N GLN A 64 -2.22 -16.82 32.23
CA GLN A 64 -3.40 -16.62 33.06
C GLN A 64 -4.33 -15.53 32.50
N GLN A 65 -3.78 -14.42 32.02
CA GLN A 65 -4.56 -13.36 31.36
C GLN A 65 -5.10 -13.82 30.01
N ALA A 66 -4.30 -14.53 29.20
CA ALA A 66 -4.75 -15.10 27.94
C ALA A 66 -5.84 -16.16 28.15
N ALA A 67 -5.67 -17.04 29.15
CA ALA A 67 -6.70 -18.01 29.52
C ALA A 67 -7.97 -17.32 30.03
N ALA A 68 -7.86 -16.24 30.80
CA ALA A 68 -9.01 -15.47 31.28
C ALA A 68 -9.78 -14.80 30.13
N LEU A 69 -9.07 -14.20 29.16
CA LEU A 69 -9.68 -13.60 27.98
C LEU A 69 -10.32 -14.66 27.07
N LEU A 70 -9.68 -15.80 26.86
CA LEU A 70 -10.27 -16.92 26.12
C LEU A 70 -11.50 -17.49 26.81
N GLN A 71 -11.45 -17.63 28.14
CA GLN A 71 -12.60 -18.06 28.94
C GLN A 71 -13.74 -17.03 28.88
N ALA A 72 -13.44 -15.74 28.96
CA ALA A 72 -14.43 -14.67 28.81
C ALA A 72 -15.06 -14.70 27.40
N ALA A 73 -14.25 -14.81 26.35
CA ALA A 73 -14.72 -14.86 24.97
C ALA A 73 -15.61 -16.08 24.70
N THR A 74 -15.20 -17.26 25.15
CA THR A 74 -15.98 -18.50 24.98
C THR A 74 -17.25 -18.51 25.83
N SER A 75 -17.20 -17.97 27.04
CA SER A 75 -18.39 -17.85 27.91
C SER A 75 -19.41 -16.87 27.35
N ALA A 76 -18.95 -15.72 26.84
CA ALA A 76 -19.81 -14.74 26.18
C ALA A 76 -20.44 -15.31 24.90
N SER A 77 -19.65 -16.04 24.10
CA SER A 77 -20.15 -16.73 22.90
C SER A 77 -21.23 -17.76 23.25
N ALA A 78 -21.00 -18.57 24.28
CA ALA A 78 -21.98 -19.56 24.76
C ALA A 78 -23.24 -18.92 25.34
N ALA A 79 -23.13 -17.71 25.91
CA ALA A 79 -24.25 -16.91 26.40
C ALA A 79 -25.00 -16.16 25.28
N GLY A 80 -24.51 -16.18 24.03
CA GLY A 80 -25.07 -15.41 22.93
C GLY A 80 -24.78 -13.91 23.00
N ASP A 81 -23.83 -13.48 23.83
CA ASP A 81 -23.39 -12.08 23.92
C ASP A 81 -22.25 -11.83 22.92
N ALA A 82 -22.63 -11.57 21.68
CA ALA A 82 -21.68 -11.42 20.58
C ALA A 82 -20.73 -10.21 20.78
N ASN A 83 -21.20 -9.11 21.39
CA ASN A 83 -20.38 -7.93 21.65
C ASN A 83 -19.28 -8.22 22.68
N ALA A 84 -19.64 -8.85 23.81
CA ALA A 84 -18.67 -9.23 24.83
C ALA A 84 -17.69 -10.30 24.30
N ALA A 85 -18.17 -11.22 23.46
CA ALA A 85 -17.34 -12.22 22.81
C ALA A 85 -16.31 -11.57 21.87
N ALA A 86 -16.75 -10.66 20.98
CA ALA A 86 -15.87 -9.97 20.04
C ALA A 86 -14.81 -9.13 20.77
N ALA A 87 -15.20 -8.35 21.79
CA ALA A 87 -14.26 -7.57 22.59
C ALA A 87 -13.20 -8.45 23.27
N ALA A 88 -13.61 -9.56 23.91
CA ALA A 88 -12.67 -10.46 24.57
C ALA A 88 -11.75 -11.21 23.58
N TYR A 89 -12.25 -11.60 22.41
CA TYR A 89 -11.41 -12.17 21.34
C TYR A 89 -10.43 -11.14 20.77
N MET A 90 -10.84 -9.88 20.68
CA MET A 90 -9.99 -8.76 20.26
C MET A 90 -8.85 -8.50 21.24
N ASP A 91 -9.17 -8.38 22.53
CA ASP A 91 -8.17 -8.24 23.61
C ASP A 91 -7.22 -9.44 23.64
N LEU A 92 -7.75 -10.66 23.43
CA LEU A 92 -6.93 -11.88 23.34
C LEU A 92 -6.01 -11.86 22.12
N MET A 93 -6.46 -11.34 20.98
CA MET A 93 -5.64 -11.17 19.79
C MET A 93 -4.54 -10.13 19.96
N GLU A 94 -4.78 -9.07 20.74
CA GLU A 94 -3.75 -8.11 21.12
C GLU A 94 -2.68 -8.75 22.03
N LEU A 95 -3.11 -9.63 22.94
CA LEU A 95 -2.23 -10.34 23.88
C LEU A 95 -1.46 -11.51 23.24
N ARG A 96 -2.09 -12.23 22.30
CA ARG A 96 -1.56 -13.42 21.62
C ARG A 96 -1.67 -13.28 20.09
N PRO A 97 -0.98 -12.30 19.48
CA PRO A 97 -1.03 -12.11 18.02
C PRO A 97 -0.51 -13.34 17.26
N LEU A 98 0.20 -14.26 17.92
CA LEU A 98 0.74 -15.49 17.32
C LEU A 98 -0.27 -16.65 17.14
N GLU A 99 -1.42 -16.58 17.80
CA GLU A 99 -2.44 -17.65 17.82
C GLU A 99 -3.66 -17.32 16.95
N LEU A 100 -3.54 -16.29 16.11
CA LEU A 100 -4.56 -15.75 15.21
C LEU A 100 -5.38 -16.83 14.49
N GLU A 101 -4.74 -17.90 14.02
CA GLU A 101 -5.41 -18.90 13.18
C GLU A 101 -6.52 -19.70 13.90
N GLN A 102 -6.38 -19.94 15.21
CA GLN A 102 -7.38 -20.69 16.00
C GLN A 102 -8.48 -19.78 16.57
N LEU A 103 -8.14 -18.52 16.82
CA LEU A 103 -9.06 -17.52 17.37
C LEU A 103 -9.91 -16.85 16.28
N TYR A 104 -9.48 -16.96 15.02
CA TYR A 104 -10.12 -16.28 13.90
C TYR A 104 -11.54 -16.77 13.58
N PRO A 105 -11.81 -18.08 13.43
CA PRO A 105 -13.18 -18.55 13.16
C PRO A 105 -14.22 -18.12 14.21
N PRO A 106 -13.99 -18.27 15.53
CA PRO A 106 -14.99 -17.87 16.53
C PRO A 106 -15.13 -16.35 16.69
N LEU A 107 -14.06 -15.56 16.51
CA LEU A 107 -14.17 -14.09 16.44
C LEU A 107 -15.02 -13.67 15.23
N LEU A 108 -14.74 -14.24 14.06
CA LEU A 108 -15.49 -13.92 12.85
C LEU A 108 -16.97 -14.28 13.01
N GLU A 109 -17.28 -15.40 13.65
CA GLU A 109 -18.66 -15.79 13.96
C GLU A 109 -19.34 -14.79 14.93
N ALA A 110 -18.65 -14.37 15.99
CA ALA A 110 -19.15 -13.34 16.91
C ALA A 110 -19.40 -12.00 16.19
N LEU A 111 -18.44 -11.54 15.36
CA LEU A 111 -18.59 -10.33 14.56
C LEU A 111 -19.74 -10.45 13.54
N GLN A 112 -19.94 -11.63 12.93
CA GLN A 112 -21.06 -11.87 12.01
C GLN A 112 -22.43 -11.85 12.71
N GLN A 113 -22.49 -12.17 14.00
CA GLN A 113 -23.71 -12.05 14.82
C GLN A 113 -24.02 -10.60 15.22
N ILE A 114 -22.99 -9.78 15.45
CA ILE A 114 -23.13 -8.32 15.68
C ILE A 114 -23.56 -7.62 14.38
N TYR A 115 -22.99 -8.06 13.25
CA TYR A 115 -23.18 -7.44 11.94
C TYR A 115 -23.84 -8.43 10.95
N PRO A 116 -25.12 -8.79 11.15
CA PRO A 116 -25.78 -9.77 10.30
C PRO A 116 -25.87 -9.29 8.85
N MET A 117 -25.55 -10.19 7.92
CA MET A 117 -25.33 -9.97 6.49
C MET A 117 -26.45 -9.23 5.71
N GLY A 118 -27.66 -9.07 6.28
CA GLY A 118 -28.77 -8.30 5.72
C GLY A 118 -28.89 -6.84 6.20
N ALA A 119 -28.19 -6.45 7.27
CA ALA A 119 -28.16 -5.09 7.81
C ALA A 119 -27.02 -4.23 7.23
N ALA A 120 -26.15 -4.82 6.40
CA ALA A 120 -24.91 -4.24 5.91
C ALA A 120 -25.10 -2.93 5.13
N SER A 121 -26.20 -2.76 4.37
CA SER A 121 -26.47 -1.53 3.62
C SER A 121 -26.84 -0.36 4.53
N ARG A 122 -27.68 -0.58 5.55
CA ARG A 122 -28.08 0.46 6.51
C ARG A 122 -26.91 0.85 7.42
N THR A 123 -26.09 -0.12 7.82
CA THR A 123 -24.90 0.15 8.64
C THR A 123 -23.80 0.84 7.84
N LEU A 124 -23.50 0.41 6.61
CA LEU A 124 -22.60 1.15 5.71
C LEU A 124 -23.10 2.58 5.46
N HIS A 125 -24.40 2.77 5.26
CA HIS A 125 -25.00 4.10 5.15
C HIS A 125 -24.75 4.93 6.41
N ASN A 126 -24.95 4.37 7.61
CA ASN A 126 -24.66 5.07 8.86
C ASN A 126 -23.16 5.43 9.02
N HIS A 127 -22.23 4.54 8.65
CA HIS A 127 -20.79 4.86 8.65
C HIS A 127 -20.46 5.95 7.63
N THR A 128 -21.10 5.91 6.46
CA THR A 128 -20.95 6.91 5.40
C THR A 128 -21.41 8.28 5.89
N GLU A 129 -22.61 8.35 6.50
CA GLU A 129 -23.16 9.57 7.09
C GLU A 129 -22.27 10.10 8.23
N SER A 130 -21.80 9.22 9.13
CA SER A 130 -20.89 9.59 10.23
C SER A 130 -19.57 10.17 9.71
N PHE A 131 -18.96 9.52 8.71
CA PHE A 131 -17.74 10.00 8.07
C PHE A 131 -17.94 11.39 7.46
N PHE A 132 -18.99 11.59 6.66
CA PHE A 132 -19.24 12.88 6.03
C PHE A 132 -19.59 13.96 7.06
N ALA A 133 -20.40 13.64 8.08
CA ALA A 133 -20.72 14.59 9.14
C ALA A 133 -19.46 15.09 9.86
N GLN A 134 -18.55 14.17 10.21
CA GLN A 134 -17.29 14.52 10.87
C GLN A 134 -16.38 15.33 9.96
N MET A 135 -16.23 14.95 8.68
CA MET A 135 -15.41 15.72 7.74
C MET A 135 -15.99 17.11 7.46
N GLU A 136 -17.30 17.26 7.33
CA GLU A 136 -17.95 18.57 7.17
C GLU A 136 -17.85 19.44 8.43
N GLU A 137 -17.77 18.85 9.63
CA GLU A 137 -17.40 19.57 10.85
C GLU A 137 -15.96 20.10 10.76
N ARG A 138 -14.99 19.26 10.34
CA ARG A 138 -13.59 19.69 10.17
C ARG A 138 -13.46 20.80 9.13
N VAL A 139 -14.23 20.74 8.04
CA VAL A 139 -14.28 21.80 7.03
C VAL A 139 -14.80 23.10 7.65
N ARG A 140 -15.89 23.07 8.43
CA ARG A 140 -16.42 24.25 9.12
C ARG A 140 -15.44 24.82 10.16
N ALA A 141 -14.67 23.97 10.81
CA ALA A 141 -13.63 24.36 11.76
C ALA A 141 -12.34 24.88 11.10
N GLY A 142 -12.25 24.89 9.77
CA GLY A 142 -11.04 25.29 9.04
C GLY A 142 -9.89 24.29 9.12
N GLN A 143 -10.17 23.06 9.56
CA GLN A 143 -9.19 21.97 9.74
C GLN A 143 -9.09 21.05 8.52
N ALA A 144 -10.02 21.17 7.57
CA ALA A 144 -10.01 20.44 6.31
C ALA A 144 -10.55 21.34 5.18
N GLU A 145 -10.13 21.05 3.95
CA GLU A 145 -10.63 21.67 2.74
C GLU A 145 -11.37 20.61 1.92
N ARG A 146 -12.59 20.91 1.48
CA ARG A 146 -13.30 20.03 0.54
C ARG A 146 -12.90 20.37 -0.88
N VAL A 147 -12.06 19.54 -1.49
CA VAL A 147 -11.50 19.75 -2.84
C VAL A 147 -12.38 19.17 -3.96
N SER A 148 -13.31 18.27 -3.63
CA SER A 148 -14.41 17.84 -4.50
C SER A 148 -15.68 17.60 -3.71
N ARG A 149 -16.86 17.74 -4.33
CA ARG A 149 -18.17 17.50 -3.71
C ARG A 149 -18.72 16.10 -3.98
N GLN A 150 -18.45 15.51 -5.15
CA GLN A 150 -18.98 14.20 -5.54
C GLN A 150 -17.92 13.45 -6.37
N PRO A 151 -17.25 12.42 -5.82
CA PRO A 151 -17.27 12.03 -4.42
C PRO A 151 -16.63 13.14 -3.59
N ALA A 152 -16.97 13.22 -2.31
CA ALA A 152 -16.30 14.19 -1.46
C ALA A 152 -14.84 13.74 -1.26
N VAL A 153 -13.92 14.60 -1.67
CA VAL A 153 -12.49 14.45 -1.44
C VAL A 153 -12.10 15.59 -0.51
N TYR A 154 -11.43 15.25 0.58
CA TYR A 154 -11.03 16.19 1.61
C TYR A 154 -9.51 16.25 1.69
N LEU A 155 -9.00 17.46 1.86
CA LEU A 155 -7.59 17.76 2.09
C LEU A 155 -7.43 18.27 3.53
N LEU A 156 -6.74 17.51 4.36
CA LEU A 156 -6.29 17.94 5.68
C LEU A 156 -4.89 18.54 5.53
N ARG A 157 -4.79 19.85 5.72
CA ARG A 157 -3.49 20.54 5.78
C ARG A 157 -2.84 20.28 7.14
N ASP A 158 -1.51 20.25 7.17
CA ASP A 158 -0.74 20.08 8.41
C ASP A 158 -1.12 18.81 9.21
N PHE A 159 -1.49 17.74 8.51
CA PHE A 159 -1.90 16.47 9.12
C PHE A 159 -0.73 15.76 9.82
N LEU A 160 0.46 15.85 9.24
CA LEU A 160 1.72 15.39 9.82
C LEU A 160 2.62 16.59 10.09
N SER A 161 3.30 16.58 11.24
CA SER A 161 4.39 17.53 11.48
C SER A 161 5.60 17.19 10.59
N MET A 162 6.48 18.16 10.34
CA MET A 162 7.71 17.91 9.56
C MET A 162 8.65 16.90 10.26
N GLU A 163 8.58 16.82 11.59
CA GLU A 163 9.32 15.81 12.35
C GLU A 163 8.75 14.41 12.12
N GLU A 164 7.42 14.26 12.08
CA GLU A 164 6.75 13.00 11.75
C GLU A 164 7.02 12.58 10.31
N VAL A 165 7.02 13.54 9.37
CA VAL A 165 7.40 13.28 7.97
C VAL A 165 8.83 12.75 7.92
N ALA A 166 9.78 13.41 8.59
CA ALA A 166 11.17 12.95 8.66
C ALA A 166 11.29 11.55 9.28
N ALA A 167 10.54 11.30 10.35
CA ALA A 167 10.52 10.03 11.06
C ALA A 167 9.97 8.89 10.20
N LEU A 168 8.86 9.10 9.47
CA LEU A 168 8.27 8.12 8.56
C LEU A 168 9.19 7.79 7.38
N ARG A 169 9.90 8.79 6.83
CA ARG A 169 10.91 8.56 5.79
C ARG A 169 12.11 7.77 6.33
N SER A 170 12.47 7.99 7.60
CA SER A 170 13.49 7.21 8.31
C SER A 170 13.05 5.76 8.53
N VAL A 171 11.80 5.53 8.97
CA VAL A 171 11.15 4.22 9.08
C VAL A 171 11.21 3.48 7.75
N ARG A 172 10.79 4.14 6.67
CA ARG A 172 10.82 3.61 5.31
C ARG A 172 12.23 3.17 4.89
N THR A 173 13.22 4.02 5.13
CA THR A 173 14.63 3.74 4.80
C THR A 173 15.14 2.51 5.55
N ARG A 174 14.88 2.43 6.86
CA ARG A 174 15.23 1.27 7.69
C ARG A 174 14.53 0.00 7.21
N LEU A 175 13.24 0.07 6.91
CA LEU A 175 12.46 -1.07 6.40
C LEU A 175 13.01 -1.57 5.08
N ARG A 176 13.30 -0.67 4.13
CA ARG A 176 13.84 -1.04 2.82
C ARG A 176 15.21 -1.70 2.94
N ALA A 177 16.07 -1.20 3.84
CA ALA A 177 17.40 -1.73 4.08
C ALA A 177 17.39 -3.22 4.48
N ARG A 178 16.33 -3.70 5.15
CA ARG A 178 16.15 -5.12 5.55
C ARG A 178 16.05 -6.08 4.36
N TRP A 179 15.71 -5.58 3.16
CA TRP A 179 15.40 -6.40 1.98
C TRP A 179 16.42 -6.25 0.84
N THR A 180 17.51 -5.52 1.06
CA THR A 180 18.52 -5.21 0.03
C THR A 180 19.21 -6.44 -0.53
N GLN A 181 19.28 -7.54 0.23
CA GLN A 181 19.92 -8.79 -0.16
C GLN A 181 18.96 -9.83 -0.72
N THR A 182 17.65 -9.56 -0.75
CA THR A 182 16.63 -10.52 -1.20
C THR A 182 16.05 -10.11 -2.55
N HIS A 183 16.16 -10.98 -3.55
CA HIS A 183 15.55 -10.76 -4.86
C HIS A 183 14.03 -10.97 -4.78
N ALA A 184 13.29 -10.06 -5.39
CA ALA A 184 11.84 -10.15 -5.43
C ALA A 184 11.36 -11.16 -6.47
N LEU A 185 10.30 -11.89 -6.15
CA LEU A 185 9.56 -12.69 -7.12
C LEU A 185 8.68 -11.77 -7.97
N VAL A 186 8.77 -11.89 -9.30
CA VAL A 186 7.98 -11.05 -10.21
C VAL A 186 6.66 -11.76 -10.56
N CYS A 187 5.55 -11.07 -10.35
CA CYS A 187 4.19 -11.57 -10.44
C CYS A 187 3.28 -10.61 -11.22
N PHE A 188 2.14 -11.12 -11.65
CA PHE A 188 1.13 -10.41 -12.46
C PHE A 188 -0.26 -10.65 -11.88
N GLN A 189 -1.10 -9.60 -11.85
CA GLN A 189 -2.45 -9.70 -11.30
C GLN A 189 -3.36 -10.61 -12.16
N HIS A 190 -4.23 -11.39 -11.49
CA HIS A 190 -4.93 -12.58 -12.01
C HIS A 190 -5.99 -12.34 -13.11
N ASP A 191 -6.46 -11.11 -13.33
CA ASP A 191 -7.61 -10.82 -14.21
C ASP A 191 -7.30 -10.89 -15.73
N SER A 192 -6.05 -11.11 -16.12
CA SER A 192 -5.68 -11.26 -17.53
C SER A 192 -5.08 -12.64 -17.81
N TYR A 193 -5.89 -13.70 -17.80
CA TYR A 193 -5.48 -15.01 -18.30
C TYR A 193 -5.01 -14.93 -19.77
N THR A 194 -5.62 -14.02 -20.55
CA THR A 194 -5.21 -13.62 -21.90
C THR A 194 -3.92 -12.80 -21.93
N GLY A 195 -3.68 -11.96 -20.91
CA GLY A 195 -2.42 -11.23 -20.73
C GLY A 195 -1.26 -12.16 -20.37
N HIS A 196 -1.49 -13.17 -19.54
CA HIS A 196 -0.46 -14.13 -19.10
C HIS A 196 0.18 -14.88 -20.28
N ALA A 197 -0.64 -15.31 -21.26
CA ALA A 197 -0.17 -15.99 -22.47
C ALA A 197 0.54 -15.05 -23.47
N GLN A 198 0.12 -13.79 -23.58
CA GLN A 198 0.79 -12.78 -24.42
C GLN A 198 2.10 -12.28 -23.80
N LEU A 199 2.13 -12.13 -22.47
CA LEU A 199 3.30 -11.71 -21.70
C LEU A 199 4.37 -12.81 -21.67
N SER A 200 4.00 -14.07 -21.43
CA SER A 200 4.94 -15.19 -21.43
C SER A 200 5.61 -15.39 -22.80
N GLY A 201 4.98 -14.98 -23.91
CA GLY A 201 5.57 -15.07 -25.26
C GLY A 201 6.42 -13.87 -25.68
N LYS A 202 6.02 -12.64 -25.36
CA LYS A 202 6.77 -11.43 -25.75
C LYS A 202 7.85 -11.03 -24.74
N TRP A 203 7.63 -11.21 -23.44
CA TRP A 203 8.64 -10.88 -22.42
C TRP A 203 9.70 -11.96 -22.28
N SER A 204 9.37 -13.24 -22.50
CA SER A 204 10.41 -14.27 -22.66
C SER A 204 11.35 -13.95 -23.83
N HIS A 205 10.82 -13.34 -24.89
CA HIS A 205 11.60 -12.91 -26.05
C HIS A 205 12.37 -11.59 -25.81
N MET A 206 11.87 -10.70 -24.94
CA MET A 206 12.49 -9.39 -24.63
C MET A 206 13.51 -9.47 -23.49
N LEU A 207 13.30 -10.36 -22.52
CA LEU A 207 14.17 -10.59 -21.35
C LEU A 207 14.96 -11.90 -21.43
N GLY A 208 14.67 -12.76 -22.40
CA GLY A 208 15.46 -13.97 -22.68
C GLY A 208 15.31 -15.11 -21.66
N VAL A 209 14.27 -15.12 -20.82
CA VAL A 209 14.12 -16.15 -19.77
C VAL A 209 12.91 -17.07 -20.01
N PRO A 210 13.10 -18.40 -20.08
CA PRO A 210 12.01 -19.36 -20.08
C PRO A 210 11.44 -19.54 -18.67
N GLY A 211 10.11 -19.65 -18.55
CA GLY A 211 9.45 -20.17 -17.36
C GLY A 211 8.40 -19.24 -16.76
N ALA A 212 7.14 -19.48 -17.11
CA ALA A 212 6.03 -19.15 -16.22
C ALA A 212 6.10 -20.12 -15.03
N GLY A 213 6.30 -19.60 -13.82
CA GLY A 213 6.09 -20.36 -12.60
C GLY A 213 4.59 -20.58 -12.36
N ALA A 214 4.23 -21.23 -11.24
CA ALA A 214 2.83 -21.40 -10.86
C ALA A 214 2.12 -20.03 -10.68
N ARG A 215 0.81 -19.99 -11.01
CA ARG A 215 -0.16 -18.94 -10.62
C ARG A 215 0.35 -17.49 -10.76
N GLY A 216 0.57 -17.01 -11.98
CA GLY A 216 0.75 -15.57 -12.19
C GLY A 216 2.15 -15.02 -11.94
N CYS A 217 3.13 -15.85 -11.53
CA CYS A 217 4.50 -15.40 -11.23
C CYS A 217 5.56 -16.07 -12.13
N LEU A 218 6.68 -15.38 -12.33
CA LEU A 218 7.89 -15.95 -12.96
C LEU A 218 8.55 -16.98 -12.01
N THR A 219 9.39 -17.86 -12.56
CA THR A 219 10.24 -18.74 -11.73
C THR A 219 11.22 -17.93 -10.87
N GLN A 220 11.82 -18.56 -9.85
CA GLN A 220 12.87 -17.91 -9.03
C GLN A 220 14.07 -17.46 -9.87
N GLU A 221 14.50 -18.30 -10.82
CA GLU A 221 15.60 -17.98 -11.73
C GLU A 221 15.25 -16.79 -12.63
N ALA A 222 14.07 -16.81 -13.24
CA ALA A 222 13.61 -15.70 -14.08
C ALA A 222 13.41 -14.41 -13.29
N SER A 223 12.85 -14.49 -12.08
CA SER A 223 12.70 -13.32 -11.21
C SER A 223 14.05 -12.72 -10.81
N ARG A 224 15.06 -13.54 -10.52
CA ARG A 224 16.43 -13.03 -10.24
C ARG A 224 17.02 -12.30 -11.44
N ALA A 225 16.81 -12.81 -12.65
CA ALA A 225 17.34 -12.20 -13.87
C ALA A 225 16.71 -10.82 -14.18
N VAL A 226 15.47 -10.57 -13.76
CA VAL A 226 14.70 -9.40 -14.23
C VAL A 226 14.30 -8.43 -13.11
N SER A 227 14.29 -8.85 -11.84
CA SER A 227 13.79 -8.03 -10.72
C SER A 227 14.54 -6.71 -10.51
N SER A 228 15.79 -6.59 -10.97
CA SER A 228 16.59 -5.36 -10.88
C SER A 228 16.33 -4.36 -12.02
N ILE A 229 15.76 -4.81 -13.14
CA ILE A 229 15.55 -4.00 -14.35
C ILE A 229 14.08 -3.66 -14.59
N VAL A 230 13.13 -4.36 -13.95
CA VAL A 230 11.71 -4.02 -13.99
C VAL A 230 11.49 -2.73 -13.17
N PRO A 231 11.06 -1.62 -13.81
CA PRO A 231 10.73 -0.40 -13.09
C PRO A 231 9.53 -0.66 -12.18
N ALA A 232 9.70 -0.49 -10.88
CA ALA A 232 8.65 -0.75 -9.90
C ALA A 232 8.71 0.27 -8.78
N SER A 233 7.58 0.97 -8.56
CA SER A 233 7.40 1.79 -7.36
C SER A 233 7.39 0.91 -6.12
N GLU A 234 7.73 1.45 -4.96
CA GLU A 234 7.84 0.66 -3.73
C GLU A 234 6.61 0.85 -2.84
N SER A 235 6.13 -0.22 -2.22
CA SER A 235 5.04 -0.22 -1.25
C SER A 235 5.45 -1.06 -0.03
N LEU A 236 6.01 -0.40 0.98
CA LEU A 236 6.45 -1.05 2.21
C LEU A 236 5.31 -1.08 3.23
N SER A 237 4.83 -2.28 3.55
CA SER A 237 3.86 -2.45 4.63
C SER A 237 4.50 -2.35 5.99
N VAL A 238 3.77 -1.68 6.88
CA VAL A 238 4.01 -1.59 8.32
C VAL A 238 2.73 -2.00 9.03
N TYR A 239 2.82 -2.97 9.92
CA TYR A 239 1.69 -3.53 10.64
C TYR A 239 1.49 -2.81 11.98
N ARG A 240 0.30 -2.94 12.58
CA ARG A 240 -0.01 -2.36 13.90
C ARG A 240 1.01 -2.80 14.93
N GLY A 241 1.42 -1.87 15.81
CA GLY A 241 2.39 -2.14 16.87
C GLY A 241 3.85 -2.25 16.43
N GLU A 242 4.15 -2.15 15.12
CA GLU A 242 5.55 -2.19 14.66
C GLU A 242 6.31 -0.88 14.87
N THR A 243 5.58 0.24 15.05
CA THR A 243 6.13 1.56 15.38
C THR A 243 5.04 2.39 16.05
N SER A 244 5.33 2.89 17.25
CA SER A 244 4.36 3.69 18.03
C SER A 244 4.00 5.01 17.36
N LEU A 245 4.86 5.54 16.48
CA LEU A 245 4.53 6.69 15.64
C LEU A 245 3.28 6.44 14.77
N LEU A 246 3.16 5.25 14.17
CA LEU A 246 1.98 4.93 13.33
C LEU A 246 0.74 4.63 14.17
N ASP A 247 0.90 4.16 15.41
CA ASP A 247 -0.20 3.98 16.36
C ASP A 247 -0.76 5.36 16.81
N GLU A 248 0.12 6.34 17.04
CA GLU A 248 -0.30 7.73 17.32
C GLU A 248 -1.01 8.39 16.14
N ILE A 249 -0.51 8.16 14.91
CA ILE A 249 -1.16 8.63 13.68
C ILE A 249 -2.51 7.92 13.49
N GLU A 250 -2.63 6.63 13.79
CA GLU A 250 -3.91 5.89 13.77
C GLU A 250 -4.96 6.58 14.65
N LEU A 251 -4.62 6.85 15.92
CA LEU A 251 -5.52 7.54 16.85
C LEU A 251 -5.87 8.96 16.37
N ARG A 252 -4.95 9.64 15.67
CA ARG A 252 -5.23 10.95 15.06
C ARG A 252 -6.24 10.84 13.92
N VAL A 253 -6.11 9.83 13.05
CA VAL A 253 -7.07 9.61 11.96
C VAL A 253 -8.45 9.37 12.53
N GLU A 254 -8.58 8.55 13.57
CA GLU A 254 -9.87 8.30 14.20
C GLU A 254 -10.51 9.59 14.74
N ARG A 255 -9.75 10.41 15.49
CA ARG A 255 -10.27 11.68 16.03
C ARG A 255 -10.62 12.71 14.96
N LEU A 256 -9.81 12.82 13.92
CA LEU A 256 -9.99 13.84 12.89
C LEU A 256 -11.02 13.44 11.83
N VAL A 257 -11.01 12.18 11.43
CA VAL A 257 -11.70 11.67 10.23
C VAL A 257 -12.84 10.70 10.58
N GLY A 258 -12.82 10.08 11.76
CA GLY A 258 -13.84 9.10 12.17
C GLY A 258 -13.60 7.69 11.67
N LEU A 259 -12.44 7.43 11.08
CA LEU A 259 -12.09 6.09 10.58
C LEU A 259 -11.39 5.31 11.70
N HIS A 260 -12.13 4.37 12.28
CA HIS A 260 -11.66 3.58 13.42
C HIS A 260 -10.61 2.54 13.01
N ALA A 261 -9.70 2.26 13.94
CA ALA A 261 -8.59 1.32 13.79
C ALA A 261 -9.04 -0.10 13.39
N LEU A 262 -10.22 -0.55 13.83
CA LEU A 262 -10.74 -1.89 13.50
C LEU A 262 -11.14 -2.05 12.04
N HIS A 263 -11.43 -0.97 11.33
CA HIS A 263 -11.65 -1.00 9.89
C HIS A 263 -10.35 -0.97 9.09
N ALA A 264 -9.23 -0.66 9.74
CA ALA A 264 -8.05 -0.25 9.04
C ALA A 264 -7.21 -1.43 8.54
N HIS A 265 -6.72 -1.32 7.31
CA HIS A 265 -5.64 -2.17 6.83
C HIS A 265 -4.31 -1.74 7.46
N ARG A 266 -3.27 -2.56 7.25
CA ARG A 266 -1.87 -2.18 7.47
C ARG A 266 -1.52 -0.87 6.77
N TRP A 267 -0.58 -0.13 7.34
CA TRP A 267 -0.02 1.05 6.70
C TRP A 267 0.87 0.67 5.51
N GLN A 268 0.97 1.56 4.53
CA GLN A 268 1.86 1.41 3.38
C GLN A 268 2.68 2.67 3.14
N LEU A 269 4.00 2.56 3.22
CA LEU A 269 4.94 3.62 2.84
C LEU A 269 5.32 3.44 1.38
N LEU A 270 4.70 4.27 0.53
CA LEU A 270 4.85 4.26 -0.91
C LEU A 270 6.04 5.12 -1.36
N ARG A 271 6.68 4.75 -2.47
CA ARG A 271 7.62 5.62 -3.20
C ARG A 271 7.54 5.42 -4.70
N TYR A 272 7.51 6.53 -5.41
CA TYR A 272 7.60 6.61 -6.86
C TYR A 272 8.84 7.43 -7.24
N ARG A 273 9.70 6.86 -8.08
CA ARG A 273 10.86 7.49 -8.72
C ARG A 273 10.43 8.09 -10.07
N THR A 274 11.32 8.89 -10.68
CA THR A 274 11.14 9.38 -12.05
C THR A 274 10.73 8.24 -13.01
N GLY A 275 9.68 8.46 -13.78
CA GLY A 275 9.06 7.52 -14.72
C GLY A 275 8.04 6.56 -14.09
N GLU A 276 8.07 6.37 -12.78
CA GLU A 276 7.12 5.49 -12.09
C GLU A 276 5.77 6.20 -11.88
N HIS A 277 4.71 5.39 -11.88
CA HIS A 277 3.32 5.81 -11.74
C HIS A 277 2.49 4.66 -11.17
N TYR A 278 1.22 4.93 -10.85
CA TYR A 278 0.23 3.90 -10.61
C TYR A 278 -0.92 4.12 -11.57
N ALA A 279 -1.17 3.13 -12.43
CA ALA A 279 -2.29 3.11 -13.35
C ALA A 279 -3.65 3.36 -12.65
N GLU A 280 -4.62 3.77 -13.46
CA GLU A 280 -5.98 4.06 -13.04
C GLU A 280 -6.64 2.82 -12.41
N HIS A 281 -7.16 2.99 -11.19
CA HIS A 281 -7.80 1.93 -10.42
C HIS A 281 -8.88 2.48 -9.49
N ALA A 282 -9.67 1.58 -8.92
CA ALA A 282 -10.56 1.84 -7.80
C ALA A 282 -10.07 1.08 -6.57
N ASP A 283 -10.25 1.67 -5.39
CA ASP A 283 -10.00 1.02 -4.10
C ASP A 283 -11.21 0.21 -3.61
N CYS A 284 -12.31 0.20 -4.36
CA CYS A 284 -13.49 -0.61 -4.10
C CYS A 284 -13.84 -1.48 -5.33
N THR A 285 -14.71 -2.46 -5.14
CA THR A 285 -15.24 -3.28 -6.23
C THR A 285 -16.58 -3.90 -5.86
N ASP A 286 -17.55 -3.79 -6.77
CA ASP A 286 -18.86 -4.47 -6.61
C ASP A 286 -18.81 -5.94 -7.06
N ARG A 287 -17.62 -6.46 -7.43
CA ARG A 287 -17.45 -7.85 -7.94
C ARG A 287 -17.35 -8.90 -6.83
N VAL A 288 -17.03 -8.48 -5.62
CA VAL A 288 -16.92 -9.36 -4.45
C VAL A 288 -17.86 -8.84 -3.37
N PRO A 289 -18.24 -9.68 -2.39
CA PRO A 289 -19.05 -9.20 -1.27
C PRO A 289 -18.41 -7.99 -0.59
N LEU A 290 -19.24 -7.06 -0.10
CA LEU A 290 -18.79 -5.81 0.53
C LEU A 290 -17.76 -6.04 1.65
N HIS A 291 -17.87 -7.17 2.38
CA HIS A 291 -16.99 -7.56 3.48
C HIS A 291 -15.66 -8.18 3.06
N ALA A 292 -15.40 -8.40 1.77
CA ALA A 292 -14.14 -8.96 1.33
C ALA A 292 -13.00 -7.94 1.54
N SER A 293 -11.78 -8.41 1.84
CA SER A 293 -10.64 -7.52 2.09
C SER A 293 -10.22 -6.69 0.87
N GLU A 294 -10.67 -7.05 -0.33
CA GLU A 294 -10.47 -6.24 -1.53
C GLU A 294 -11.32 -4.97 -1.51
N ASN A 295 -12.38 -4.91 -0.70
CA ASN A 295 -13.30 -3.79 -0.62
C ASN A 295 -12.91 -2.79 0.46
N ARG A 296 -12.51 -1.59 0.02
CA ARG A 296 -12.07 -0.52 0.91
C ARG A 296 -13.11 0.60 0.90
N MET A 297 -13.77 0.84 2.04
CA MET A 297 -14.75 1.91 2.21
C MET A 297 -14.13 3.31 2.06
N ALA A 298 -12.88 3.50 2.50
CA ALA A 298 -12.21 4.79 2.47
C ALA A 298 -10.70 4.64 2.29
N THR A 299 -10.09 5.69 1.77
CA THR A 299 -8.65 5.77 1.51
C THR A 299 -8.09 7.06 2.11
N LEU A 300 -6.93 6.94 2.78
CA LEU A 300 -6.12 8.05 3.28
C LEU A 300 -4.74 8.03 2.61
N LEU A 301 -4.31 9.18 2.08
CA LEU A 301 -3.01 9.39 1.45
C LEU A 301 -2.33 10.61 2.09
N ALA A 302 -1.34 10.40 2.97
CA ALA A 302 -0.54 11.46 3.56
C ALA A 302 0.80 11.64 2.81
N TYR A 303 1.11 12.86 2.41
CA TYR A 303 2.22 13.17 1.51
C TYR A 303 3.50 13.45 2.30
N LEU A 304 4.57 12.72 1.99
CA LEU A 304 5.87 12.81 2.68
C LEU A 304 6.93 13.56 1.86
N THR A 305 6.61 13.89 0.61
CA THR A 305 7.37 14.80 -0.26
C THR A 305 6.41 15.61 -1.12
N ASP A 306 6.87 16.75 -1.63
CA ASP A 306 6.16 17.61 -2.59
C ASP A 306 7.11 18.26 -3.62
N ASP A 307 8.41 17.94 -3.56
CA ASP A 307 9.49 18.47 -4.40
C ASP A 307 9.68 17.65 -5.70
N PHE A 308 8.57 17.29 -6.36
CA PHE A 308 8.56 16.54 -7.61
C PHE A 308 7.76 17.24 -8.73
N GLU A 309 8.04 16.92 -9.98
CA GLU A 309 7.22 17.34 -11.13
C GLU A 309 6.41 16.15 -11.64
N GLY A 310 5.18 16.41 -12.11
CA GLY A 310 4.18 15.36 -12.34
C GLY A 310 3.69 14.77 -11.03
N GLY A 311 3.41 13.46 -10.99
CA GLY A 311 3.13 12.75 -9.74
C GLY A 311 1.81 13.08 -9.06
N GLU A 312 0.92 13.87 -9.68
CA GLU A 312 -0.35 14.25 -9.08
C GLU A 312 -1.19 13.00 -8.77
N THR A 313 -1.93 13.04 -7.66
CA THR A 313 -3.05 12.12 -7.48
C THR A 313 -4.21 12.68 -8.29
N GLU A 314 -4.59 11.95 -9.33
CA GLU A 314 -5.60 12.39 -10.29
C GLU A 314 -6.86 11.54 -10.16
N PHE A 315 -8.01 12.21 -10.09
CA PHE A 315 -9.36 11.65 -10.20
C PHE A 315 -9.91 12.04 -11.58
N PRO A 316 -9.66 11.25 -12.64
CA PRO A 316 -9.93 11.67 -14.01
C PRO A 316 -11.42 11.95 -14.28
N ARG A 317 -12.35 11.22 -13.64
CA ARG A 317 -13.79 11.49 -13.77
C ARG A 317 -14.23 12.83 -13.17
N LEU A 318 -13.43 13.37 -12.26
CA LEU A 318 -13.66 14.67 -11.63
C LEU A 318 -12.93 15.81 -12.34
N GLY A 319 -12.06 15.50 -13.31
CA GLY A 319 -11.12 16.47 -13.87
C GLY A 319 -10.17 17.05 -12.81
N LEU A 320 -9.94 16.32 -11.72
CA LEU A 320 -9.22 16.82 -10.54
C LEU A 320 -7.80 16.23 -10.49
N LYS A 321 -6.79 17.10 -10.45
CA LYS A 321 -5.38 16.75 -10.25
C LYS A 321 -4.86 17.43 -8.99
N LEU A 322 -4.37 16.64 -8.05
CA LEU A 322 -3.94 17.14 -6.75
C LEU A 322 -2.45 16.86 -6.55
N LYS A 323 -1.72 17.91 -6.18
CA LYS A 323 -0.36 17.82 -5.63
C LYS A 323 -0.34 18.50 -4.25
N PRO A 324 -0.82 17.81 -3.20
CA PRO A 324 -0.84 18.35 -1.86
C PRO A 324 0.56 18.70 -1.34
N PRO A 325 0.70 19.77 -0.52
CA PRO A 325 1.95 20.07 0.16
C PRO A 325 2.39 18.93 1.08
N ILE A 326 3.70 18.83 1.32
CA ILE A 326 4.28 17.90 2.28
C ILE A 326 3.59 18.01 3.65
N GLY A 327 3.35 16.88 4.30
CA GLY A 327 2.63 16.80 5.58
C GLY A 327 1.10 16.85 5.48
N SER A 328 0.54 17.16 4.30
CA SER A 328 -0.92 17.13 4.10
C SER A 328 -1.43 15.70 3.88
N ALA A 329 -2.72 15.47 4.11
CA ALA A 329 -3.39 14.21 3.78
C ALA A 329 -4.64 14.41 2.93
N LEU A 330 -4.81 13.57 1.91
CA LEU A 330 -6.08 13.40 1.21
C LEU A 330 -6.86 12.26 1.83
N VAL A 331 -8.16 12.46 1.99
CA VAL A 331 -9.10 11.44 2.42
C VAL A 331 -10.31 11.45 1.50
N PHE A 332 -10.71 10.27 1.04
CA PHE A 332 -11.91 10.11 0.23
C PHE A 332 -12.62 8.80 0.55
N TYR A 333 -13.94 8.84 0.40
CA TYR A 333 -14.82 7.70 0.59
C TYR A 333 -15.09 7.03 -0.76
N ASN A 334 -14.91 5.72 -0.83
CA ASN A 334 -14.91 4.97 -2.08
C ASN A 334 -16.32 4.58 -2.55
N TYR A 335 -17.31 4.60 -1.65
CA TYR A 335 -18.69 4.19 -1.94
C TYR A 335 -19.64 5.37 -2.06
N LYS A 336 -20.67 5.22 -2.87
CA LYS A 336 -21.81 6.14 -2.95
C LYS A 336 -23.08 5.29 -3.00
N GLU A 337 -24.03 5.57 -2.10
CA GLU A 337 -25.32 4.86 -2.05
C GLU A 337 -25.18 3.32 -1.96
N GLY A 338 -24.11 2.85 -1.32
CA GLY A 338 -23.85 1.42 -1.12
C GLY A 338 -23.14 0.70 -2.27
N SER A 339 -22.78 1.40 -3.35
CA SER A 339 -22.01 0.86 -4.47
C SER A 339 -20.65 1.53 -4.59
N CYS A 340 -19.68 0.79 -5.14
CA CYS A 340 -18.37 1.34 -5.46
C CYS A 340 -18.52 2.51 -6.44
N SER A 341 -18.05 3.69 -6.05
CA SER A 341 -18.25 4.91 -6.82
C SER A 341 -17.27 4.96 -8.00
N PRO A 342 -17.72 5.03 -9.26
CA PRO A 342 -16.80 5.21 -10.39
C PRO A 342 -16.01 6.52 -10.31
N ASP A 343 -16.56 7.52 -9.61
CA ASP A 343 -15.96 8.85 -9.51
C ASP A 343 -14.77 8.91 -8.54
N THR A 344 -14.53 7.85 -7.76
CA THR A 344 -13.35 7.67 -6.90
C THR A 344 -12.22 6.92 -7.60
N ILE A 345 -12.43 6.52 -8.86
CA ILE A 345 -11.35 6.02 -9.71
C ILE A 345 -10.25 7.06 -9.77
N HIS A 346 -9.02 6.63 -9.48
CA HIS A 346 -7.88 7.51 -9.36
C HIS A 346 -6.59 6.85 -9.84
N ARG A 347 -5.57 7.67 -10.05
CA ARG A 347 -4.21 7.25 -10.42
C ARG A 347 -3.15 8.13 -9.77
N SER A 348 -1.93 7.63 -9.70
CA SER A 348 -0.76 8.49 -9.46
C SER A 348 -0.09 8.74 -10.81
N ASN A 349 -0.06 10.00 -11.25
CA ASN A 349 0.56 10.35 -12.52
C ASN A 349 2.07 10.03 -12.54
N PRO A 350 2.68 9.90 -13.73
CA PRO A 350 4.11 9.72 -13.85
C PRO A 350 4.91 10.84 -13.18
N ILE A 351 5.94 10.45 -12.45
CA ILE A 351 6.93 11.39 -11.92
C ILE A 351 7.85 11.82 -13.07
N LEU A 352 7.88 13.10 -13.38
CA LEU A 352 8.75 13.67 -14.42
C LEU A 352 10.13 14.05 -13.87
N ARG A 353 10.17 14.53 -12.63
CA ARG A 353 11.39 14.90 -11.90
C ARG A 353 11.21 14.68 -10.40
N GLY A 354 12.26 14.26 -9.71
CA GLY A 354 12.24 14.05 -8.25
C GLY A 354 11.67 12.69 -7.84
N HIS A 355 11.02 12.64 -6.69
CA HIS A 355 10.36 11.43 -6.19
C HIS A 355 9.16 11.77 -5.29
N LYS A 356 8.14 10.93 -5.33
CA LYS A 356 6.93 11.04 -4.49
C LYS A 356 6.96 9.97 -3.41
N GLU A 357 6.85 10.34 -2.15
CA GLU A 357 6.65 9.42 -1.03
C GLU A 357 5.30 9.70 -0.36
N VAL A 358 4.53 8.64 -0.08
CA VAL A 358 3.18 8.74 0.50
C VAL A 358 2.99 7.68 1.57
N LEU A 359 2.48 8.07 2.74
CA LEU A 359 1.93 7.13 3.71
C LEU A 359 0.45 6.90 3.35
N GLN A 360 0.12 5.66 3.00
CA GLN A 360 -1.22 5.25 2.60
C GLN A 360 -1.85 4.35 3.66
N ARG A 361 -3.17 4.49 3.81
CA ARG A 361 -4.00 3.53 4.54
C ARG A 361 -5.36 3.35 3.90
N TRP A 362 -5.81 2.10 3.87
CA TRP A 362 -7.15 1.74 3.48
C TRP A 362 -7.98 1.35 4.70
N TYR A 363 -9.29 1.53 4.57
CA TYR A 363 -10.27 1.12 5.57
C TYR A 363 -11.30 0.24 4.88
N ALA A 364 -11.62 -0.91 5.45
CA ALA A 364 -12.60 -1.87 4.97
C ALA A 364 -13.94 -1.71 5.71
N TYR A 365 -14.99 -2.29 5.13
CA TYR A 365 -16.25 -2.49 5.81
C TYR A 365 -16.60 -3.98 5.76
N PRO A 366 -17.03 -4.66 6.84
CA PRO A 366 -17.16 -4.18 8.23
C PRO A 366 -15.80 -4.16 8.95
N GLU A 367 -15.80 -4.10 10.28
CA GLU A 367 -14.60 -4.20 11.12
C GLU A 367 -13.81 -5.48 10.79
N GLN A 368 -12.52 -5.32 10.51
CA GLN A 368 -11.59 -6.39 10.12
C GLN A 368 -10.24 -6.18 10.82
N PRO A 369 -10.18 -6.41 12.13
CA PRO A 369 -9.06 -6.05 13.00
C PRO A 369 -7.71 -6.65 12.58
N PHE A 370 -7.76 -7.77 11.90
CA PHE A 370 -6.61 -8.55 11.46
C PHE A 370 -5.96 -8.02 10.17
N LEU A 371 -6.62 -7.12 9.42
CA LEU A 371 -6.02 -6.52 8.22
C LEU A 371 -4.84 -5.59 8.53
N ALA A 372 -4.79 -5.08 9.77
CA ALA A 372 -3.68 -4.31 10.31
C ALA A 372 -2.59 -5.19 10.96
N ALA A 373 -2.88 -6.46 11.26
CA ALA A 373 -1.95 -7.38 11.89
C ALA A 373 -1.00 -8.03 10.88
N ARG A 374 0.22 -8.37 11.31
CA ARG A 374 1.19 -9.07 10.46
C ARG A 374 0.71 -10.52 10.24
N PRO A 375 0.55 -10.98 8.99
CA PRO A 375 0.21 -12.38 8.72
C PRO A 375 1.30 -13.31 9.24
N ILE A 376 0.90 -14.39 9.91
CA ILE A 376 1.81 -15.45 10.32
C ILE A 376 1.76 -16.52 9.26
N SER A 377 2.70 -16.48 8.32
CA SER A 377 2.80 -17.52 7.30
C SER A 377 3.36 -18.80 7.90
N ARG A 378 2.51 -19.84 8.08
CA ARG A 378 2.97 -21.18 8.49
C ARG A 378 3.48 -22.04 7.32
N HIS A 379 3.09 -21.74 6.08
CA HIS A 379 3.51 -22.52 4.91
C HIS A 379 3.73 -21.61 3.69
N PRO A 380 4.96 -21.45 3.19
CA PRO A 380 5.14 -20.90 1.85
C PRO A 380 4.48 -21.84 0.83
N LYS A 381 3.57 -21.31 -0.01
CA LYS A 381 3.10 -22.03 -1.22
C LYS A 381 4.32 -22.38 -2.08
N ASP A 382 4.26 -23.51 -2.79
CA ASP A 382 5.35 -24.11 -3.57
C ASP A 382 6.32 -23.11 -4.23
N GLY A 383 7.59 -23.17 -3.84
CA GLY A 383 8.68 -22.39 -4.43
C GLY A 383 8.87 -20.96 -3.91
N LEU A 384 8.08 -20.49 -2.94
CA LEU A 384 8.23 -19.18 -2.29
C LEU A 384 9.13 -19.28 -1.06
N LEU A 385 10.08 -18.35 -0.89
CA LEU A 385 10.79 -18.26 0.38
C LEU A 385 9.91 -17.50 1.40
N PRO A 386 9.90 -17.90 2.69
CA PRO A 386 9.19 -17.15 3.72
C PRO A 386 9.56 -15.67 3.65
N PHE A 387 8.54 -14.82 3.62
CA PHE A 387 8.68 -13.37 3.56
C PHE A 387 9.42 -12.82 2.31
N GLN A 388 9.61 -13.61 1.25
CA GLN A 388 10.23 -13.11 0.02
C GLN A 388 9.46 -11.93 -0.58
N PRO A 389 10.11 -10.81 -0.87
CA PRO A 389 9.43 -9.68 -1.49
C PRO A 389 8.90 -10.05 -2.87
N THR A 390 7.88 -9.32 -3.31
CA THR A 390 7.27 -9.52 -4.63
C THR A 390 7.28 -8.22 -5.42
N ILE A 391 7.40 -8.31 -6.74
CA ILE A 391 7.04 -7.24 -7.67
C ILE A 391 5.75 -7.68 -8.33
N VAL A 392 4.66 -6.95 -8.13
CA VAL A 392 3.38 -7.23 -8.80
C VAL A 392 3.13 -6.17 -9.85
N CYS A 393 2.94 -6.60 -11.10
CA CYS A 393 2.64 -5.74 -12.23
C CYS A 393 1.16 -5.87 -12.62
N ASP A 394 0.52 -4.72 -12.83
CA ASP A 394 -0.86 -4.63 -13.32
C ASP A 394 -0.91 -3.99 -14.70
N TRP A 395 -2.01 -4.25 -15.42
CA TRP A 395 -2.28 -3.70 -16.73
C TRP A 395 -3.66 -3.04 -16.78
N THR A 396 -3.74 -1.90 -17.48
CA THR A 396 -5.01 -1.30 -17.87
C THR A 396 -5.16 -1.41 -19.38
N ALA A 397 -6.33 -1.87 -19.83
CA ALA A 397 -6.55 -2.31 -21.21
C ALA A 397 -6.43 -1.20 -22.28
N SER A 398 -6.30 0.05 -21.87
CA SER A 398 -6.38 1.19 -22.78
C SER A 398 -5.07 1.52 -23.49
N LEU A 399 -3.88 1.25 -22.93
CA LEU A 399 -2.60 1.55 -23.59
C LEU A 399 -1.47 0.61 -23.10
N TRP A 400 -0.78 -0.07 -24.03
CA TRP A 400 0.37 -0.96 -23.76
C TRP A 400 1.57 -0.28 -23.07
N THR A 401 1.59 1.05 -23.03
CA THR A 401 2.60 1.87 -22.33
C THR A 401 2.27 2.11 -20.85
N ASN A 402 1.16 1.60 -20.34
CA ASN A 402 0.62 1.91 -19.01
C ASN A 402 0.72 0.72 -18.03
N VAL A 403 1.80 -0.06 -18.14
CA VAL A 403 2.13 -1.09 -17.15
C VAL A 403 2.69 -0.40 -15.91
N SER A 404 2.10 -0.65 -14.75
CA SER A 404 2.63 -0.20 -13.47
C SER A 404 2.99 -1.41 -12.61
N CYS A 405 4.23 -1.48 -12.16
CA CYS A 405 4.72 -2.53 -11.26
C CYS A 405 5.01 -1.96 -9.87
N ARG A 406 4.79 -2.78 -8.84
CA ARG A 406 4.97 -2.38 -7.44
C ARG A 406 5.72 -3.44 -6.65
N TRP A 407 6.77 -3.03 -5.95
CA TRP A 407 7.57 -3.86 -5.06
C TRP A 407 6.96 -3.88 -3.65
N TYR A 408 6.79 -5.06 -3.06
CA TYR A 408 6.19 -5.28 -1.75
C TYR A 408 7.11 -6.07 -0.82
N ASN A 409 7.14 -5.71 0.47
CA ASN A 409 7.86 -6.42 1.54
C ASN A 409 7.03 -7.48 2.29
N GLN A 410 5.86 -7.85 1.76
CA GLN A 410 4.87 -8.63 2.52
C GLN A 410 5.11 -10.14 2.48
N GLY A 411 6.15 -10.61 1.79
CA GLY A 411 6.17 -12.01 1.36
C GLY A 411 5.22 -12.23 0.19
N ALA A 412 5.35 -13.36 -0.51
CA ALA A 412 4.28 -13.89 -1.35
C ALA A 412 3.16 -14.52 -0.48
N VAL A 413 2.74 -13.79 0.56
CA VAL A 413 1.51 -14.08 1.29
C VAL A 413 0.41 -13.47 0.45
N THR A 414 -0.22 -14.32 -0.35
CA THR A 414 -1.43 -13.94 -1.07
C THR A 414 -2.44 -13.39 -0.06
N SER A 415 -3.04 -12.24 -0.38
CA SER A 415 -4.29 -11.76 0.25
C SER A 415 -5.43 -12.80 0.22
N GLU A 416 -5.25 -13.91 -0.50
CA GLU A 416 -6.17 -15.05 -0.61
C GLU A 416 -6.36 -15.90 0.66
N VAL A 417 -5.66 -15.67 1.78
CA VAL A 417 -6.01 -16.39 3.02
C VAL A 417 -7.39 -15.95 3.56
N MET A 418 -8.00 -14.92 2.97
CA MET A 418 -9.29 -14.39 3.38
C MET A 418 -10.49 -14.79 2.51
N THR A 419 -10.30 -15.52 1.40
CA THR A 419 -11.38 -15.85 0.46
C THR A 419 -11.49 -17.35 0.19
N SER A 420 -11.80 -18.14 1.22
CA SER A 420 -12.76 -19.25 1.11
C SER A 420 -12.94 -19.99 2.45
N PRO A 421 -14.12 -19.93 3.09
CA PRO A 421 -14.64 -21.09 3.79
C PRO A 421 -15.31 -22.01 2.76
N GLY A 422 -14.73 -23.19 2.54
CA GLY A 422 -15.42 -24.34 1.94
C GLY A 422 -15.37 -24.45 0.41
N ALA A 423 -14.52 -25.37 -0.06
CA ALA A 423 -14.90 -26.31 -1.10
C ALA A 423 -15.19 -27.66 -0.43
#